data_AF-A0A6S7KF82-F1
#
_entry.id   AF-A0A6S7KF82-F1
#
_cell.length_a   1.000
_cell.length_b   1.000
_cell.length_c   1.000
_cell.angle_alpha   90.00
_cell.angle_beta   90.00
_cell.angle_gamma   90.00
#
_symmetry.space_group_name_H-M   'P 1'
#
loop_
_entity.id
_entity.type
_entity.pdbx_description
1 polymer ?
#
loop_
_entity_poly.entity_id
_entity_poly.type
_entity_poly.pdbx_seq_one_letter_code
_entity_poly.pdbx_strand_id
1 'polypeptide(L)'
;MLKHLNPRRIQQGIDQKISIKTFPGAGVDEMTHYVKPTLQKKPKHIILHIGTNDLQTKSPDALIKAVTKLGEAITQEISGIELTLSEVITRTDDLQLADK
;
A
#
# COMPACT_ATOMS: atom_id res chain seq x y z
N MET A 1 2.96 9.25 -6.20
CA MET A 1 1.61 8.81 -6.61
C MET A 1 1.73 7.86 -7.80
N LEU A 2 1.33 6.60 -7.65
CA LEU A 2 1.28 5.66 -8.79
C LEU A 2 0.14 6.07 -9.72
N LYS A 3 0.47 6.54 -10.92
CA LYS A 3 -0.49 6.90 -11.98
C LYS A 3 -0.39 5.89 -13.12
N HIS A 4 -1.47 5.72 -13.88
CA HIS A 4 -1.48 4.94 -15.12
C HIS A 4 -1.15 3.45 -14.98
N LEU A 5 -1.40 2.84 -13.81
CA LEU A 5 -1.33 1.37 -13.69
C LEU A 5 -2.35 0.75 -14.65
N ASN A 6 -1.87 -0.02 -15.62
CA ASN A 6 -2.70 -0.74 -16.57
C ASN A 6 -2.80 -2.20 -16.12
N PRO A 7 -3.94 -2.63 -15.53
CA PRO A 7 -4.08 -3.98 -15.00
C PRO A 7 -3.89 -5.06 -16.07
N ARG A 8 -4.31 -4.80 -17.32
CA ARG A 8 -4.15 -5.76 -18.42
C ARG A 8 -2.68 -5.97 -18.74
N ARG A 9 -1.88 -4.90 -18.78
CA ARG A 9 -0.43 -5.00 -19.01
C ARG A 9 0.28 -5.69 -17.86
N ILE A 10 -0.14 -5.45 -16.63
CA ILE A 10 0.45 -6.10 -15.44
C ILE A 10 0.08 -7.59 -15.40
N GLN A 11 -1.13 -7.96 -15.83
CA GLN A 11 -1.57 -9.36 -15.93
C GLN A 11 -0.85 -10.15 -17.04
N GLN A 12 -0.27 -9.48 -18.04
CA GLN A 12 0.41 -10.16 -19.14
C GLN A 12 1.61 -10.94 -18.61
N GLY A 13 1.63 -12.26 -18.86
CA GLY A 13 2.71 -13.15 -18.41
C GLY A 13 2.62 -13.56 -16.95
N ILE A 14 1.54 -13.23 -16.23
CA ILE A 14 1.29 -13.68 -14.86
C ILE A 14 0.07 -14.60 -14.86
N ASP A 15 0.22 -15.84 -14.39
CA ASP A 15 -0.88 -16.82 -14.31
C ASP A 15 -1.83 -16.58 -13.13
N GLN A 16 -1.45 -15.70 -12.22
CA GLN A 16 -2.22 -15.37 -11.02
C GLN A 16 -3.14 -14.17 -11.30
N LYS A 17 -4.38 -14.22 -10.80
CA LYS A 17 -5.32 -13.10 -10.96
C LYS A 17 -4.86 -11.88 -10.16
N ILE A 18 -4.67 -10.76 -10.84
CA ILE A 18 -4.26 -9.49 -10.24
C ILE A 18 -5.45 -8.55 -10.08
N SER A 19 -5.55 -7.88 -8.93
CA SER A 19 -6.50 -6.80 -8.69
C SER A 19 -5.75 -5.58 -8.18
N ILE A 20 -5.97 -4.44 -8.85
CA ILE A 20 -5.36 -3.16 -8.48
C ILE A 20 -6.45 -2.27 -7.91
N LYS A 21 -6.21 -1.73 -6.72
CA LYS A 21 -7.11 -0.79 -6.04
C LYS A 21 -6.30 0.43 -5.63
N THR A 22 -6.72 1.60 -6.10
CA THR A 22 -6.04 2.87 -5.85
C THR A 22 -6.96 3.80 -5.10
N PHE A 23 -6.46 4.39 -4.01
CA PHE A 23 -7.18 5.35 -3.18
C PHE A 23 -6.37 6.65 -3.11
N PRO A 24 -6.50 7.56 -4.10
CA PRO A 24 -5.73 8.81 -4.13
C PRO A 24 -5.99 9.64 -2.87
N GLY A 25 -4.93 10.19 -2.28
CA GLY A 25 -5.01 11.02 -1.07
C GLY A 25 -5.20 10.25 0.25
N ALA A 26 -5.46 8.94 0.21
CA ALA A 26 -5.61 8.14 1.42
C ALA A 26 -4.28 8.00 2.17
N GLY A 27 -4.31 8.16 3.50
CA GLY A 27 -3.22 7.80 4.39
C GLY A 27 -3.35 6.36 4.88
N VAL A 28 -2.48 5.99 5.82
CA VAL A 28 -2.47 4.63 6.40
C VAL A 28 -3.75 4.34 7.19
N ASP A 29 -4.33 5.35 7.84
CA ASP A 29 -5.50 5.16 8.70
C ASP A 29 -6.75 4.85 7.87
N GLU A 30 -6.98 5.56 6.76
CA GLU A 30 -8.09 5.26 5.84
C GLU A 30 -7.94 3.87 5.21
N MET A 31 -6.71 3.43 4.96
CA MET A 31 -6.43 2.12 4.37
C MET A 31 -6.87 0.95 5.24
N THR A 32 -6.98 1.13 6.57
CA THR A 32 -7.58 0.13 7.48
C THR A 32 -9.03 -0.20 7.12
N HIS A 33 -9.74 0.75 6.52
CA HIS A 33 -11.12 0.57 6.06
C HIS A 33 -11.17 0.09 4.60
N TYR A 34 -10.35 0.68 3.74
CA TYR A 34 -10.37 0.40 2.29
C TYR A 34 -9.85 -0.98 1.91
N VAL A 35 -9.02 -1.61 2.75
CA VAL A 35 -8.49 -2.94 2.48
C VAL A 35 -9.55 -4.05 2.66
N LYS A 36 -10.53 -3.87 3.56
CA LYS A 36 -11.49 -4.93 3.97
C LYS A 36 -12.24 -5.60 2.80
N PRO A 37 -12.81 -4.86 1.83
CA PRO A 37 -13.48 -5.50 0.69
C PRO A 37 -12.52 -6.34 -0.19
N THR A 38 -11.23 -6.04 -0.15
CA THR A 38 -10.18 -6.82 -0.83
C THR A 38 -9.88 -8.10 -0.06
N LEU A 39 -9.79 -8.01 1.27
CA LEU A 39 -9.57 -9.15 2.15
C LEU A 39 -10.69 -10.21 2.04
N GLN A 40 -11.94 -9.77 1.88
CA GLN A 40 -13.07 -10.67 1.63
C GLN A 40 -12.92 -11.54 0.37
N LYS A 41 -12.06 -11.16 -0.59
CA LYS A 41 -11.75 -11.96 -1.78
C LYS A 41 -10.67 -13.01 -1.54
N LYS A 42 -10.15 -13.11 -0.31
CA LYS A 42 -9.11 -14.06 0.14
C LYS A 42 -7.89 -14.08 -0.80
N PRO A 43 -7.24 -12.93 -1.04
CA PRO A 43 -6.00 -12.91 -1.82
C PRO A 43 -4.90 -13.71 -1.11
N LYS A 44 -4.01 -14.32 -1.89
CA LYS A 44 -2.82 -15.01 -1.36
C LYS A 44 -1.68 -14.03 -1.05
N HIS A 45 -1.56 -12.99 -1.87
CA HIS A 45 -0.51 -11.97 -1.76
C HIS A 45 -1.15 -10.58 -1.80
N ILE A 46 -0.68 -9.66 -0.96
CA ILE A 46 -1.02 -8.24 -1.00
C ILE A 46 0.27 -7.44 -1.07
N ILE A 47 0.30 -6.48 -2.00
CA ILE A 47 1.33 -5.45 -2.07
C ILE A 47 0.69 -4.12 -1.64
N LEU A 48 1.18 -3.55 -0.54
CA LEU A 48 0.77 -2.23 -0.06
C LEU A 48 1.77 -1.18 -0.51
N HIS A 49 1.29 -0.14 -1.19
CA HIS A 49 2.07 1.05 -1.50
C HIS A 49 1.35 2.27 -0.91
N ILE A 50 1.74 2.64 0.31
CA ILE A 50 1.07 3.63 1.16
C ILE A 50 2.10 4.43 1.96
N GLY A 51 1.65 5.46 2.68
CA GLY A 51 2.49 6.20 3.63
C GLY A 51 3.00 7.56 3.13
N THR A 52 3.06 7.80 1.81
CA THR A 52 3.50 9.10 1.28
C THR A 52 2.61 10.26 1.74
N ASN A 53 1.30 10.06 1.83
CA ASN A 53 0.36 11.11 2.26
C ASN A 53 0.45 11.40 3.76
N ASP A 54 1.00 10.47 4.54
CA ASP A 54 1.16 10.60 5.98
C ASP A 54 2.44 11.33 6.38
N LEU A 55 3.43 11.45 5.48
CA LEU A 55 4.74 12.05 5.77
C LEU A 55 4.66 13.51 6.24
N GLN A 56 3.62 14.24 5.85
CA GLN A 56 3.44 15.64 6.26
C GLN A 56 2.83 15.78 7.66
N THR A 57 2.15 14.75 8.15
CA THR A 57 1.33 14.82 9.37
C THR A 57 1.77 13.85 10.46
N LYS A 58 2.60 12.85 10.13
CA LYS A 58 3.12 11.84 11.06
C LYS A 58 4.65 11.88 11.12
N SER A 59 5.20 11.69 12.32
CA SER A 59 6.62 11.38 12.47
C SER A 59 6.92 9.99 11.90
N PRO A 60 8.19 9.69 11.54
CA PRO A 60 8.59 8.37 11.06
C PRO A 60 8.14 7.22 11.98
N ASP A 61 8.34 7.36 13.30
CA ASP A 61 7.93 6.34 14.28
C ASP A 61 6.41 6.14 14.31
N ALA A 62 5.65 7.23 14.23
CA ALA A 62 4.18 7.16 14.20
C ALA A 62 3.68 6.50 12.92
N LEU A 63 4.32 6.79 11.78
CA LEU A 63 4.01 6.16 10.50
C LEU A 63 4.32 4.66 10.52
N ILE A 64 5.52 4.27 10.98
CA ILE A 64 5.90 2.86 11.11
C ILE A 64 4.90 2.11 11.99
N LYS A 65 4.55 2.68 13.15
CA LYS A 65 3.57 2.09 14.05
C LYS A 65 2.20 1.90 13.39
N ALA A 66 1.73 2.90 12.62
CA ALA A 66 0.47 2.81 11.90
C ALA A 66 0.50 1.71 10.82
N VAL A 67 1.59 1.63 10.05
CA VAL A 67 1.77 0.61 8.99
C VAL A 67 1.86 -0.78 9.59
N THR A 68 2.62 -0.97 10.66
CA THR A 68 2.71 -2.25 11.38
C THR A 68 1.35 -2.69 11.88
N LYS A 69 0.58 -1.79 12.50
CA LYS A 69 -0.78 -2.08 12.96
C LYS A 69 -1.72 -2.48 11.83
N LEU A 70 -1.62 -1.84 10.66
CA LEU A 70 -2.37 -2.24 9.47
C LEU A 70 -1.97 -3.64 9.00
N GLY A 71 -0.67 -3.95 8.98
CA GLY A 71 -0.17 -5.27 8.61
C GLY A 71 -0.63 -6.39 9.55
N GLU A 72 -0.59 -6.13 10.86
CA GLU A 72 -1.14 -7.04 11.87
C GLU A 72 -2.64 -7.27 11.67
N ALA A 73 -3.42 -6.21 11.42
CA ALA A 73 -4.86 -6.34 11.18
C ALA A 73 -5.16 -7.22 9.93
N ILE A 74 -4.39 -7.07 8.85
CA ILE A 74 -4.54 -7.86 7.63
C ILE A 74 -4.22 -9.34 7.87
N THR A 75 -3.10 -9.62 8.54
CA THR A 75 -2.63 -10.99 8.80
C THR A 75 -3.50 -11.72 9.84
N GLN A 76 -4.13 -11.00 10.76
CA GLN A 76 -5.14 -11.54 11.67
C GLN A 76 -6.46 -11.89 10.95
N GLU A 77 -6.88 -11.09 9.96
CA GLU A 77 -8.12 -11.32 9.22
C GLU A 77 -8.00 -12.51 8.24
N ILE A 78 -6.82 -12.74 7.65
CA ILE A 78 -6.57 -13.83 6.71
C ILE A 78 -5.31 -14.60 7.11
N SER A 79 -5.51 -15.83 7.59
CA SER A 79 -4.41 -16.75 7.86
C SER A 79 -3.68 -17.15 6.57
N GLY A 80 -2.34 -17.13 6.59
CA GLY A 80 -1.49 -17.55 5.48
C GLY A 80 -1.36 -16.55 4.33
N ILE A 81 -1.78 -15.29 4.51
CA ILE A 81 -1.54 -14.23 3.54
C ILE A 81 -0.09 -13.75 3.55
N GLU A 82 0.50 -13.57 2.37
CA GLU A 82 1.78 -12.89 2.24
C GLU A 82 1.56 -11.39 2.02
N LEU A 83 2.08 -10.58 2.95
CA LEU A 83 2.00 -9.13 2.90
C LEU A 83 3.35 -8.52 2.57
N THR A 84 3.42 -7.81 1.45
CA THR A 84 4.61 -7.05 1.02
C THR A 84 4.33 -5.56 1.15
N LEU A 85 5.23 -4.84 1.82
CA LEU A 85 5.22 -3.38 1.84
C LEU A 85 6.17 -2.86 0.77
N SER A 86 5.65 -2.07 -0.16
CA SER A 86 6.48 -1.31 -1.10
C SER A 86 7.13 -0.16 -0.36
N GLU A 87 8.39 0.09 -0.68
CA GLU A 87 9.13 1.26 -0.23
C GLU A 87 8.43 2.57 -0.64
N VAL A 88 8.55 3.58 0.22
CA VAL A 88 8.09 4.94 -0.04
C VAL A 88 9.02 5.59 -1.04
N ILE A 89 8.46 6.15 -2.11
CA ILE A 89 9.26 6.76 -3.18
C ILE A 89 9.57 8.21 -2.83
N THR A 90 10.86 8.57 -2.87
CA THR A 90 11.33 9.95 -2.77
C THR A 90 10.94 10.74 -4.02
N ARG A 91 10.41 11.95 -3.83
CA ARG A 91 10.03 12.83 -4.93
C ARG A 91 11.28 13.45 -5.54
N THR A 92 11.51 13.19 -6.82
CA THR A 92 12.62 13.77 -7.60
C THR A 92 12.23 15.06 -8.31
N ASP A 93 10.93 15.41 -8.31
CA ASP A 93 10.40 16.63 -8.91
C ASP A 93 10.49 17.86 -7.99
N ASP A 94 10.89 17.66 -6.74
CA ASP A 94 11.16 18.71 -5.78
C ASP A 94 12.57 18.51 -5.20
N LEU A 95 13.52 19.32 -5.67
CA LEU A 95 14.93 19.25 -5.26
C LEU A 95 15.11 19.45 -3.74
N GLN A 96 14.14 20.03 -3.03
CA GLN A 96 14.19 20.16 -1.57
C GLN A 96 13.81 18.86 -0.84
N LEU A 97 13.17 17.91 -1.52
CA LEU A 97 12.75 16.62 -0.99
C LEU A 97 13.63 15.46 -1.48
N ALA A 98 14.59 15.73 -2.38
CA ALA A 98 15.48 14.72 -2.96
C ALA A 98 16.69 14.37 -2.07
N ASP A 99 17.07 15.24 -1.12
CA ASP A 99 18.31 15.15 -0.32
C ASP A 99 18.05 14.98 1.20
N LYS A 100 17.04 14.22 1.63
CA LYS A 100 16.87 13.85 3.05
C LYS A 100 16.90 12.35 3.27
#